data_AF-A0A5J4XFR2-F1
#
_entry.id   AF-A0A5J4XFR2-F1
#
_cell.length_a   1.000
_cell.length_b   1.000
_cell.length_c   1.000
_cell.angle_alpha   90.00
_cell.angle_beta   90.00
_cell.angle_gamma   90.00
#
_symmetry.space_group_name_H-M   'P 1'
#
loop_
_entity.id
_entity.type
_entity.pdbx_description
1 polymer ?
#
loop_
_entity_poly.entity_id
_entity_poly.type
_entity_poly.pdbx_seq_one_letter_code
_entity_poly.pdbx_strand_id
1 'polypeptide(L)'
;MALTIVQIKLSAEAICGVTLEPYLQVRKGTSTTVSGEDVPEEGVSDSRYVLRYRWYRSVHRGGQICWIHPDREATVQCILCLRSRAEIRKSFHCTPECLQQHWPQHRQLHEQRRLKGPENGYVTELSRSSQTVTAGGETWIEVGKSRSYTPSPEDVGSSIKCEVVPVDSSSHFNETGAASSASTGRVRPVPLCPQRALVPVPPPRGGNPAGKFTALTYNLLADLYASEVQSNHFDNFLAPELQKAGYTAIYKRKTTELYTGSSYAIDGCATFFKRDKFALVKKYEVEFNKAALSLSDSIPADQKKAALNRLLKDNVALIAVLEALDPPQLEGANRRQLICIANTHIHANPELNDVKLWQVHTLLKGLEKIAASADIPMLVAGDFNSVPGSAAHSLLVNRIVENNHPELQNDPLGILRPASKLQHNLHLASAYAAVHEARDGGPALQKQKRRMDPKYHEPKFTNMGQGFQGTLDYVLYTTNSLVPTATLELPDESDIKDTRNSKAGLPNETWSSDHIALLAEFQYKQT
;
A
#
# COMPACT_ATOMS: atom_id res chain seq x y z
N MET A 1 -18.65 20.00 -35.61
CA MET A 1 -19.59 19.02 -35.03
C MET A 1 -19.83 19.43 -33.59
N ALA A 2 -21.08 19.71 -33.21
CA ALA A 2 -21.39 20.13 -31.84
C ALA A 2 -20.99 19.04 -30.83
N LEU A 3 -20.50 19.47 -29.68
CA LEU A 3 -20.24 18.61 -28.52
C LEU A 3 -21.41 18.71 -27.56
N THR A 4 -21.85 17.57 -27.03
CA THR A 4 -22.87 17.51 -25.97
C THR A 4 -22.39 16.59 -24.88
N ILE A 5 -22.42 17.06 -23.63
CA ILE A 5 -22.11 16.21 -22.48
C ILE A 5 -23.29 15.25 -22.27
N VAL A 6 -23.00 13.95 -22.30
CA VAL A 6 -23.99 12.89 -22.07
C VAL A 6 -24.07 12.57 -20.59
N GLN A 7 -22.91 12.52 -19.93
CA GLN A 7 -22.80 12.14 -18.53
C GLN A 7 -21.58 12.80 -17.89
N ILE A 8 -21.77 13.26 -16.67
CA ILE A 8 -20.70 13.65 -15.75
C ILE A 8 -20.90 12.90 -14.43
N LYS A 9 -19.82 12.32 -13.91
CA LYS A 9 -19.75 11.73 -12.58
C LYS A 9 -18.49 12.22 -11.88
N LEU A 10 -18.60 12.41 -10.57
CA LEU A 10 -17.48 12.79 -9.71
C LEU A 10 -17.54 11.91 -8.46
N SER A 11 -16.39 11.59 -7.88
CA SER A 11 -16.33 10.82 -6.63
C SER A 11 -17.19 11.49 -5.56
N ALA A 12 -18.01 10.70 -4.88
CA ALA A 12 -18.75 11.18 -3.72
C ALA A 12 -17.80 11.46 -2.54
N GLU A 13 -16.67 10.75 -2.46
CA GLU A 13 -15.66 10.91 -1.44
C GLU A 13 -14.55 11.85 -1.94
N ALA A 14 -14.40 13.00 -1.26
CA ALA A 14 -13.31 13.92 -1.50
C ALA A 14 -12.39 13.97 -0.29
N ILE A 15 -11.08 13.85 -0.51
CA ILE A 15 -10.06 13.90 0.54
C ILE A 15 -9.08 15.02 0.17
N CYS A 16 -8.71 15.83 1.16
CA CYS A 16 -7.68 16.85 1.03
C CYS A 16 -6.39 16.23 0.47
N GLY A 17 -5.83 16.82 -0.58
CA GLY A 17 -4.62 16.33 -1.23
C GLY A 17 -4.83 15.19 -2.23
N VAL A 18 -6.03 14.63 -2.37
CA VAL A 18 -6.35 13.60 -3.37
C VAL A 18 -7.01 14.27 -4.58
N THR A 19 -6.37 14.15 -5.75
CA THR A 19 -6.86 14.77 -6.99
C THR A 19 -8.20 14.20 -7.42
N LEU A 20 -9.16 15.08 -7.68
CA LEU A 20 -10.47 14.76 -8.24
C LEU A 20 -10.42 14.91 -9.76
N GLU A 21 -10.87 13.88 -10.47
CA GLU A 21 -11.03 13.88 -11.92
C GLU A 21 -12.48 13.45 -12.26
N PRO A 22 -13.26 14.27 -13.00
CA PRO A 22 -14.62 13.90 -13.36
C PRO A 22 -14.62 12.88 -14.49
N TYR A 23 -15.38 11.79 -14.33
CA TYR A 23 -15.69 10.89 -15.43
C TYR A 23 -16.69 11.58 -16.36
N LEU A 24 -16.35 11.68 -17.64
CA LEU A 24 -17.13 12.38 -18.65
C LEU A 24 -17.37 11.50 -19.86
N GLN A 25 -18.62 11.46 -20.31
CA GLN A 25 -18.98 10.96 -21.65
C GLN A 25 -19.48 12.12 -22.49
N VAL A 26 -18.88 12.28 -23.66
CA VAL A 26 -19.18 13.37 -24.58
C VAL A 26 -19.63 12.82 -25.92
N ARG A 27 -20.72 13.34 -26.47
CA ARG A 27 -21.19 13.02 -27.81
C ARG A 27 -20.67 14.05 -28.81
N LYS A 28 -20.02 13.57 -29.86
CA LYS A 28 -19.53 14.35 -30.99
C LYS A 28 -20.47 14.17 -32.19
N GLY A 29 -21.20 15.22 -32.56
CA GLY A 29 -22.21 15.14 -33.62
C GLY A 29 -23.44 14.31 -33.20
N THR A 30 -24.01 13.53 -34.13
CA THR A 30 -25.31 12.86 -33.92
C THR A 30 -25.21 11.42 -33.39
N SER A 31 -24.04 10.77 -33.39
CA SER A 31 -23.96 9.33 -33.08
C SER A 31 -22.71 8.85 -32.32
N THR A 32 -21.59 9.58 -32.31
CA THR A 32 -20.35 9.08 -31.69
C THR A 32 -20.22 9.58 -30.25
N THR A 33 -20.21 8.67 -29.27
CA THR A 33 -19.86 8.98 -27.87
C THR A 33 -18.40 8.62 -27.62
N VAL A 34 -17.64 9.53 -27.03
CA VAL A 34 -16.22 9.40 -26.69
C VAL A 34 -16.00 9.70 -25.20
N SER A 35 -14.84 9.31 -24.68
CA SER A 35 -14.41 9.73 -23.34
C SER A 35 -14.15 11.24 -23.34
N GLY A 36 -14.45 11.92 -22.23
CA GLY A 36 -14.07 13.32 -22.07
C GLY A 36 -12.56 13.56 -22.13
N GLU A 37 -11.76 12.53 -21.83
CA GLU A 37 -10.29 12.59 -21.94
C GLU A 37 -9.80 12.70 -23.39
N ASP A 38 -10.60 12.22 -24.36
CA ASP A 38 -10.30 12.31 -25.79
C ASP A 38 -10.62 13.69 -26.37
N VAL A 39 -11.22 14.58 -25.57
CA VAL A 39 -11.57 15.94 -25.97
C VAL A 39 -10.60 16.92 -25.30
N PRO A 40 -9.92 17.78 -26.06
CA PRO A 40 -8.97 18.72 -25.48
C PRO A 40 -9.61 19.69 -24.50
N GLU A 41 -8.86 20.03 -23.46
CA GLU A 41 -9.20 21.09 -22.51
C GLU A 41 -9.00 22.48 -23.16
N GLU A 42 -9.83 23.44 -22.76
CA GLU A 42 -9.73 24.83 -23.21
C GLU A 42 -8.34 25.41 -22.91
N GLY A 43 -7.69 25.97 -23.93
CA GLY A 43 -6.35 26.56 -23.81
C GLY A 43 -5.19 25.56 -23.95
N VAL A 44 -5.46 24.27 -24.13
CA VAL A 44 -4.41 23.24 -24.32
C VAL A 44 -4.13 22.93 -25.79
N SER A 45 -5.13 23.10 -26.67
CA SER A 45 -4.98 22.84 -28.11
C SER A 45 -5.75 23.85 -28.96
N ASP A 46 -5.36 23.98 -30.23
CA ASP A 46 -6.08 24.76 -31.24
C ASP A 46 -7.32 24.03 -31.80
N SER A 47 -7.79 22.97 -31.12
CA SER A 47 -9.02 22.30 -31.50
C SER A 47 -10.18 23.30 -31.46
N ARG A 48 -10.99 23.27 -32.51
CA ARG A 48 -12.22 24.08 -32.58
C ARG A 48 -13.18 23.75 -31.43
N TYR A 49 -13.26 22.48 -31.03
CA TYR A 49 -14.15 22.03 -29.97
C TYR A 49 -13.34 21.56 -28.77
N VAL A 50 -13.58 22.19 -27.61
CA VAL A 50 -12.85 21.95 -26.36
C VAL A 50 -13.82 21.86 -25.18
N LEU A 51 -13.33 21.35 -24.05
CA LEU A 51 -14.05 21.34 -22.78
C LEU A 51 -13.47 22.40 -21.84
N ARG A 52 -14.33 23.26 -21.31
CA ARG A 52 -13.99 24.20 -20.24
C ARG A 52 -14.41 23.62 -18.90
N TYR A 53 -13.49 23.60 -17.94
CA TYR A 53 -13.72 23.12 -16.59
C TYR A 53 -13.77 24.30 -15.61
N ARG A 54 -14.67 24.24 -14.64
CA ARG A 54 -14.70 25.15 -13.48
C ARG A 54 -15.00 24.37 -12.22
N TRP A 55 -14.22 24.63 -11.20
CA TRP A 55 -14.35 24.02 -9.89
C TRP A 55 -14.83 25.05 -8.89
N TYR A 56 -15.78 24.66 -8.05
CA TYR A 56 -16.34 25.53 -7.03
C TYR A 56 -16.34 24.86 -5.66
N ARG A 57 -16.08 25.65 -4.63
CA ARG A 57 -16.20 25.29 -3.22
C ARG A 57 -17.48 25.84 -2.62
N SER A 58 -18.23 25.03 -1.88
CA SER A 58 -19.39 25.48 -1.12
C SER A 58 -18.98 26.37 0.06
N VAL A 59 -19.70 27.45 0.29
CA VAL A 59 -19.55 28.32 1.46
C VAL A 59 -20.71 28.03 2.42
N HIS A 60 -20.39 27.45 3.57
CA HIS A 60 -21.38 27.19 4.61
C HIS A 60 -21.70 28.47 5.36
N ARG A 61 -22.99 28.86 5.38
CA ARG A 61 -23.48 29.83 6.35
C ARG A 61 -23.89 29.09 7.63
N GLY A 62 -22.94 28.92 8.55
CA GLY A 62 -23.23 28.51 9.94
C GLY A 62 -22.67 27.14 10.35
N GLY A 63 -21.98 27.12 11.50
CA GLY A 63 -21.45 25.93 12.16
C GLY A 63 -19.95 25.68 11.91
N GLN A 64 -19.18 25.50 12.97
CA GLN A 64 -17.80 24.97 12.86
C GLN A 64 -17.90 23.46 12.64
N ILE A 65 -16.98 22.87 11.87
CA ILE A 65 -16.98 21.42 11.61
C ILE A 65 -15.98 20.70 12.49
N CYS A 66 -16.28 19.43 12.81
CA CYS A 66 -15.36 18.61 13.57
C CYS A 66 -14.07 18.35 12.78
N TRP A 67 -12.92 18.54 13.44
CA TRP A 67 -11.59 18.33 12.86
C TRP A 67 -11.37 16.86 12.47
N ILE A 68 -11.93 15.93 13.25
CA ILE A 68 -11.83 14.49 13.01
C ILE A 68 -12.92 14.00 12.04
N HIS A 69 -14.12 14.59 12.09
CA HIS A 69 -15.32 14.15 11.36
C HIS A 69 -15.95 15.34 10.59
N PRO A 70 -15.39 15.75 9.44
CA PRO A 70 -15.80 16.98 8.73
C PRO A 70 -17.19 16.93 8.11
N ASP A 71 -17.76 15.73 8.02
CA ASP A 71 -19.16 15.47 7.73
C ASP A 71 -20.10 15.95 8.84
N ARG A 72 -19.57 16.22 10.05
CA ARG A 72 -20.34 16.56 11.24
C ARG A 72 -20.07 17.97 11.72
N GLU A 73 -21.13 18.60 12.20
CA GLU A 73 -21.02 19.86 12.92
C GLU A 73 -20.31 19.65 14.25
N ALA A 74 -19.42 20.58 14.59
CA ALA A 74 -18.72 20.59 15.86
C ALA A 74 -19.63 21.14 16.95
N THR A 75 -19.81 20.35 18.00
CA THR A 75 -20.51 20.77 19.21
C THR A 75 -19.54 21.04 20.37
N VAL A 76 -18.27 20.66 20.21
CA VAL A 76 -17.22 20.77 21.22
C VAL A 76 -16.03 21.54 20.66
N GLN A 77 -15.46 22.44 21.46
CA GLN A 77 -14.22 23.14 21.15
C GLN A 77 -13.21 23.00 22.29
N CYS A 78 -11.98 22.60 21.97
CA CYS A 78 -10.91 22.49 22.95
C CYS A 78 -10.41 23.88 23.38
N ILE A 79 -10.66 24.22 24.65
CA ILE A 79 -10.22 25.50 25.23
C ILE A 79 -8.70 25.64 25.31
N LEU A 80 -7.96 24.53 25.38
CA LEU A 80 -6.50 24.56 25.38
C LEU A 80 -5.94 25.02 24.03
N CYS A 81 -6.57 24.62 22.91
CA CYS A 81 -6.18 25.09 21.56
C CYS A 81 -6.42 26.59 21.39
N LEU A 82 -7.55 27.09 21.90
CA LEU A 82 -7.89 28.51 21.93
C LEU A 82 -6.82 29.31 22.70
N ARG A 83 -6.42 28.82 23.88
CA ARG A 83 -5.41 29.46 24.72
C ARG A 83 -4.00 29.39 24.12
N SER A 84 -3.69 28.36 23.35
CA SER A 84 -2.37 28.14 22.76
C SER A 84 -2.17 28.76 21.38
N ARG A 85 -3.16 29.52 20.85
CA ARG A 85 -3.18 30.03 19.47
C ARG A 85 -2.91 28.91 18.44
N ALA A 86 -3.34 27.69 18.74
CA ALA A 86 -3.34 26.61 17.77
C ALA A 86 -4.32 26.96 16.64
N GLU A 87 -4.14 26.33 15.49
CA GLU A 87 -5.04 26.51 14.34
C GLU A 87 -6.48 26.26 14.78
N ILE A 88 -7.32 27.31 14.77
CA ILE A 88 -8.63 27.30 15.43
C ILE A 88 -9.51 26.17 14.93
N ARG A 89 -9.37 25.82 13.66
CA ARG A 89 -10.07 24.71 13.01
C ARG A 89 -9.78 23.34 13.65
N LYS A 90 -8.56 23.10 14.13
CA LYS A 90 -8.16 21.86 14.81
C LYS A 90 -8.68 21.75 16.24
N SER A 91 -9.32 22.80 16.75
CA SER A 91 -9.89 22.81 18.10
C SER A 91 -11.29 22.22 18.17
N PHE A 92 -11.96 22.00 17.03
CA PHE A 92 -13.37 21.63 16.97
C PHE A 92 -13.58 20.11 16.87
N HIS A 93 -14.55 19.59 17.62
CA HIS A 93 -14.91 18.17 17.68
C HIS A 93 -16.44 18.00 17.68
N CYS A 94 -16.94 16.93 17.06
CA CYS A 94 -18.39 16.71 16.91
C CYS A 94 -19.07 16.31 18.21
N THR A 95 -18.35 15.69 19.14
CA THR A 95 -18.82 15.28 20.47
C THR A 95 -17.64 15.21 21.47
N PRO A 96 -17.89 15.15 22.79
CA PRO A 96 -16.84 14.95 23.80
C PRO A 96 -16.09 13.62 23.62
N GLU A 97 -16.78 12.56 23.22
CA GLU A 97 -16.19 11.23 22.96
C GLU A 97 -15.20 11.30 21.80
N CYS A 98 -15.53 12.06 20.75
CA CYS A 98 -14.60 12.32 19.64
C CYS A 98 -13.33 13.03 20.11
N LEU A 99 -13.42 14.01 21.01
CA LEU A 99 -12.23 14.64 21.59
C LEU A 99 -11.42 13.65 22.44
N GLN A 100 -12.08 12.81 23.23
CA GLN A 100 -11.42 11.85 24.12
C GLN A 100 -10.71 10.73 23.35
N GLN A 101 -11.36 10.12 22.37
CA GLN A 101 -10.81 9.04 21.54
C GLN A 101 -9.58 9.52 20.76
N HIS A 102 -9.60 10.76 20.27
CA HIS A 102 -8.51 11.35 19.51
C HIS A 102 -7.56 12.22 20.35
N TRP A 103 -7.68 12.16 21.69
CA TRP A 103 -6.83 12.94 22.60
C TRP A 103 -5.32 12.66 22.45
N PRO A 104 -4.85 11.40 22.30
CA PRO A 104 -3.42 11.12 22.15
C PRO A 104 -2.78 11.83 20.95
N GLN A 105 -3.54 12.07 19.88
CA GLN A 105 -3.12 12.79 18.68
C GLN A 105 -3.30 14.31 18.88
N HIS A 106 -4.46 14.71 19.41
CA HIS A 106 -4.77 16.11 19.67
C HIS A 106 -3.78 16.76 20.66
N ARG A 107 -3.29 16.02 21.67
CA ARG A 107 -2.29 16.54 22.62
C ARG A 107 -0.95 16.87 21.98
N GLN A 108 -0.58 16.22 20.89
CA GLN A 108 0.66 16.52 20.17
C GLN A 108 0.63 17.94 19.56
N LEU A 109 -0.55 18.45 19.18
CA LEU A 109 -0.71 19.84 18.73
C LEU A 109 -0.31 20.83 19.84
N HIS A 110 -0.60 20.49 21.11
CA HIS A 110 -0.21 21.29 22.26
C HIS A 110 1.30 21.17 22.55
N GLU A 111 1.86 19.97 22.43
CA GLU A 111 3.29 19.71 22.66
C GLU A 111 4.18 20.38 21.61
N GLN A 112 3.81 20.31 20.32
CA GLN A 112 4.55 20.93 19.21
C GLN A 112 4.58 22.46 19.31
N ARG A 113 3.50 23.09 19.79
CA ARG A 113 3.43 24.55 20.02
C ARG A 113 4.20 24.99 21.26
N ARG A 114 4.24 24.17 22.32
CA ARG A 114 5.06 24.44 23.52
C ARG A 114 6.55 24.59 23.17
N LEU A 115 7.00 23.95 22.08
CA LEU A 115 8.37 24.02 21.59
C LEU A 115 8.65 25.18 20.62
N LYS A 116 7.63 25.76 19.96
CA LYS A 116 7.81 26.77 18.91
C LYS A 116 7.60 28.23 19.31
N GLY A 117 7.13 28.52 20.53
CA GLY A 117 6.90 29.91 20.97
C GLY A 117 5.81 30.65 20.17
N PRO A 118 5.35 31.84 20.61
CA PRO A 118 4.28 32.56 19.95
C PRO A 118 4.79 33.38 18.74
N GLU A 119 4.39 33.00 17.52
CA GLU A 119 4.49 33.86 16.34
C GLU A 119 3.26 34.77 16.21
N ASN A 120 3.51 36.02 15.79
CA ASN A 120 2.50 37.03 15.48
C ASN A 120 2.01 36.85 14.03
N GLY A 121 0.84 36.22 13.85
CA GLY A 121 0.15 36.18 12.56
C GLY A 121 -0.95 37.23 12.50
N TYR A 122 -0.74 38.27 11.69
CA TYR A 122 -1.77 39.22 11.26
C TYR A 122 -2.90 38.48 10.53
N VAL A 123 -4.15 38.87 10.81
CA VAL A 123 -5.33 38.41 10.07
C VAL A 123 -5.40 39.22 8.77
N THR A 124 -5.18 38.58 7.62
CA THR A 124 -5.37 39.19 6.30
C THR A 124 -6.84 39.16 5.87
N GLU A 125 -7.32 40.31 5.42
CA GLU A 125 -8.65 40.55 4.85
C GLU A 125 -8.92 39.70 3.60
N LEU A 126 -10.17 39.23 3.50
CA LEU A 126 -10.70 38.46 2.37
C LEU A 126 -10.82 39.33 1.10
N SER A 127 -10.10 38.96 0.04
CA SER A 127 -10.28 39.53 -1.29
C SER A 127 -11.64 39.14 -1.89
N ARG A 128 -12.32 40.11 -2.53
CA ARG A 128 -13.58 39.91 -3.26
C ARG A 128 -13.41 38.94 -4.43
N SER A 129 -13.79 37.68 -4.25
CA SER A 129 -14.03 36.72 -5.33
C SER A 129 -15.48 36.81 -5.80
N SER A 130 -15.73 36.63 -7.10
CA SER A 130 -17.07 36.58 -7.69
C SER A 130 -17.91 35.45 -7.07
N GLN A 131 -18.93 35.81 -6.30
CA GLN A 131 -19.84 34.87 -5.65
C GLN A 131 -21.05 34.61 -6.55
N THR A 132 -21.40 33.34 -6.75
CA THR A 132 -22.67 32.96 -7.40
C THR A 132 -23.61 32.33 -6.38
N VAL A 133 -24.83 32.85 -6.29
CA VAL A 133 -25.88 32.39 -5.37
C VAL A 133 -26.92 31.60 -6.16
N THR A 134 -27.20 30.36 -5.76
CA THR A 134 -28.31 29.58 -6.33
C THR A 134 -29.56 29.71 -5.45
N ALA A 135 -30.74 29.46 -6.02
CA ALA A 135 -32.06 29.62 -5.38
C ALA A 135 -32.29 28.74 -4.12
N GLY A 136 -31.33 27.89 -3.74
CA GLY A 136 -31.34 27.06 -2.53
C GLY A 136 -30.52 27.59 -1.35
N GLY A 137 -29.89 28.78 -1.46
CA GLY A 137 -29.15 29.41 -0.36
C GLY A 137 -27.68 29.02 -0.22
N GLU A 138 -27.19 28.08 -1.04
CA GLU A 138 -25.77 27.73 -1.10
C GLU A 138 -24.97 28.74 -1.92
N THR A 139 -23.93 29.29 -1.32
CA THR A 139 -23.00 30.20 -2.01
C THR A 139 -21.78 29.40 -2.48
N TRP A 140 -21.38 29.57 -3.73
CA TRP A 140 -20.24 28.86 -4.32
C TRP A 140 -19.13 29.85 -4.70
N ILE A 141 -17.87 29.47 -4.45
CA ILE A 141 -16.67 30.23 -4.82
C ILE A 141 -15.87 29.42 -5.83
N GLU A 142 -15.48 30.01 -6.95
CA GLU A 142 -14.61 29.35 -7.94
C GLU A 142 -13.20 29.14 -7.37
N VAL A 143 -12.68 27.92 -7.46
CA VAL A 143 -11.38 27.50 -6.89
C VAL A 143 -10.43 26.89 -7.92
N GLY A 144 -10.89 26.60 -9.14
CA GLY A 144 -10.04 26.00 -10.17
C GLY A 144 -10.67 26.01 -11.56
N LYS A 145 -9.82 25.87 -12.59
CA LYS A 145 -10.22 25.87 -14.01
C LYS A 145 -9.65 24.69 -14.81
N SER A 146 -8.89 23.82 -14.15
CA SER A 146 -8.23 22.70 -14.81
C SER A 146 -9.16 21.50 -14.97
N ARG A 147 -8.83 20.57 -15.86
CA ARG A 147 -9.55 19.27 -15.97
C ARG A 147 -9.67 18.52 -14.65
N SER A 148 -8.65 18.62 -13.80
CA SER A 148 -8.61 18.01 -12.47
C SER A 148 -8.47 19.07 -11.37
N TYR A 149 -8.83 18.71 -10.14
CA TYR A 149 -8.70 19.58 -8.98
C TYR A 149 -8.26 18.80 -7.74
N THR A 150 -7.21 19.26 -7.08
CA THR A 150 -6.74 18.67 -5.81
C THR A 150 -7.24 19.53 -4.65
N PRO A 151 -8.18 19.05 -3.82
CA PRO A 151 -8.70 19.83 -2.69
C PRO A 151 -7.59 20.21 -1.72
N SER A 152 -7.60 21.47 -1.31
CA SER A 152 -6.68 22.07 -0.36
C SER A 152 -7.20 21.93 1.08
N PRO A 153 -6.37 22.24 2.11
CA PRO A 153 -6.85 22.28 3.49
C PRO A 153 -8.02 23.24 3.71
N GLU A 154 -8.15 24.31 2.92
CA GLU A 154 -9.27 25.26 3.03
C GLU A 154 -10.60 24.66 2.57
N ASP A 155 -10.56 23.62 1.74
CA ASP A 155 -11.75 23.00 1.18
C ASP A 155 -12.36 21.97 2.10
N VAL A 156 -11.61 21.49 3.10
CA VAL A 156 -12.08 20.49 4.06
C VAL A 156 -13.36 20.99 4.75
N GLY A 157 -14.40 20.16 4.76
CA GLY A 157 -15.73 20.50 5.24
C GLY A 157 -16.68 21.08 4.19
N SER A 158 -16.16 21.64 3.10
CA SER A 158 -16.96 22.10 1.97
C SER A 158 -17.21 20.98 0.97
N SER A 159 -18.30 21.06 0.22
CA SER A 159 -18.47 20.26 -0.99
C SER A 159 -17.73 20.93 -2.15
N ILE A 160 -17.22 20.11 -3.06
CA ILE A 160 -16.60 20.55 -4.31
C ILE A 160 -17.54 20.23 -5.46
N LYS A 161 -17.76 21.21 -6.34
CA LYS A 161 -18.57 21.05 -7.56
C LYS A 161 -17.68 21.25 -8.78
N CYS A 162 -17.69 20.29 -9.69
CA CYS A 162 -17.11 20.42 -11.02
C CYS A 162 -18.22 20.76 -12.02
N GLU A 163 -18.01 21.81 -12.81
CA GLU A 163 -18.87 22.23 -13.91
C GLU A 163 -18.07 22.18 -15.21
N VAL A 164 -18.67 21.58 -16.23
CA VAL A 164 -18.03 21.37 -17.53
C VAL A 164 -18.94 21.92 -18.62
N VAL A 165 -18.37 22.71 -19.52
CA VAL A 165 -19.07 23.35 -20.62
C VAL A 165 -18.37 23.02 -21.95
N PRO A 166 -19.10 22.53 -22.97
CA PRO A 166 -18.56 22.40 -24.31
C PRO A 166 -18.42 23.75 -25.01
N VAL A 167 -17.22 24.00 -25.54
CA VAL A 167 -16.85 25.28 -26.13
C VAL A 167 -16.51 25.12 -27.62
N ASP A 168 -17.03 26.02 -28.46
CA ASP A 168 -16.57 26.19 -29.86
C ASP A 168 -15.72 27.46 -29.92
N SER A 169 -14.42 27.25 -30.00
CA SER A 169 -13.38 28.28 -30.02
C SER A 169 -13.46 29.22 -31.25
N SER A 170 -14.29 28.89 -32.25
CA SER A 170 -14.50 29.70 -33.46
C SER A 170 -15.73 30.63 -33.41
N SER A 171 -16.58 30.51 -32.38
CA SER A 171 -17.79 31.33 -32.21
C SER A 171 -17.50 32.57 -31.35
N HIS A 172 -18.19 33.70 -31.59
CA HIS A 172 -18.15 34.87 -30.70
C HIS A 172 -18.91 34.67 -29.37
N PHE A 173 -19.86 33.72 -29.37
CA PHE A 173 -20.51 33.18 -28.18
C PHE A 173 -19.98 31.75 -28.01
N ASN A 174 -18.93 31.59 -27.21
CA ASN A 174 -18.08 30.40 -27.25
C ASN A 174 -18.76 29.14 -26.67
N GLU A 175 -19.90 29.25 -25.99
CA GLU A 175 -20.58 28.12 -25.34
C GLU A 175 -21.57 27.46 -26.29
N THR A 176 -21.40 26.16 -26.54
CA THR A 176 -22.20 25.42 -27.56
C THR A 176 -23.26 24.50 -26.98
N GLY A 177 -23.36 24.39 -25.66
CA GLY A 177 -24.34 23.54 -24.98
C GLY A 177 -24.52 23.90 -23.50
N ALA A 178 -25.48 23.26 -22.84
CA ALA A 178 -25.74 23.44 -21.43
C ALA A 178 -24.57 22.95 -20.56
N ALA A 179 -24.24 23.70 -19.51
CA ALA A 179 -23.29 23.28 -18.50
C ALA A 179 -23.79 22.00 -17.81
N SER A 180 -22.90 21.03 -17.60
CA SER A 180 -23.16 19.85 -16.80
C SER A 180 -22.29 19.90 -15.55
N SER A 181 -22.85 19.54 -14.39
CA SER A 181 -22.11 19.60 -13.13
C SER A 181 -22.28 18.34 -12.29
N ALA A 182 -21.26 18.01 -11.52
CA ALA A 182 -21.29 16.98 -10.48
C ALA A 182 -20.63 17.52 -9.20
N SER A 183 -21.09 17.07 -8.04
CA SER A 183 -20.59 17.51 -6.74
C SER A 183 -20.16 16.34 -5.86
N THR A 184 -19.18 16.59 -5.01
CA THR A 184 -18.71 15.67 -3.98
C THR A 184 -19.54 15.81 -2.70
N GLY A 185 -19.41 14.84 -1.79
CA GLY A 185 -19.64 15.07 -0.37
C GLY A 185 -18.65 16.08 0.21
N ARG A 186 -18.68 16.29 1.53
CA ARG A 186 -17.75 17.22 2.18
C ARG A 186 -16.31 16.70 2.10
N VAL A 187 -15.37 17.56 1.71
CA VAL A 187 -13.95 17.20 1.67
C VAL A 187 -13.49 16.81 3.07
N ARG A 188 -12.90 15.62 3.19
CA ARG A 188 -12.33 15.09 4.43
C ARG A 188 -10.86 15.53 4.55
N PRO A 189 -10.30 15.76 5.75
CA PRO A 189 -8.87 15.99 5.89
C PRO A 189 -8.13 14.71 5.49
N VAL A 190 -6.83 14.85 5.27
CA VAL A 190 -5.93 13.70 5.12
C VAL A 190 -6.15 12.78 6.33
N PRO A 191 -6.46 11.48 6.13
CA PRO A 191 -6.60 10.55 7.23
C PRO A 191 -5.34 10.52 8.10
N LEU A 192 -5.54 10.44 9.41
CA LEU A 192 -4.42 10.30 10.35
C LEU A 192 -3.90 8.86 10.30
N CYS A 193 -2.95 8.59 9.41
CA CYS A 193 -2.31 7.27 9.32
C CYS A 193 -1.57 6.94 10.63
N PRO A 194 -1.65 5.71 11.14
CA PRO A 194 -0.97 5.31 12.36
C PRO A 194 0.56 5.41 12.19
N GLN A 195 1.21 6.12 13.11
CA GLN A 195 2.67 6.12 13.18
C GLN A 195 3.14 4.88 13.95
N ARG A 196 4.03 4.11 13.34
CA ARG A 196 4.63 2.90 13.93
C ARG A 196 6.11 3.14 14.17
N ALA A 197 6.57 2.87 15.38
CA ALA A 197 7.98 3.05 15.72
C ALA A 197 8.83 1.87 15.24
N LEU A 198 10.11 2.12 14.96
CA LEU A 198 11.08 1.06 14.79
C LEU A 198 11.50 0.56 16.19
N VAL A 199 11.23 -0.71 16.50
CA VAL A 199 11.51 -1.33 17.79
C VAL A 199 12.86 -2.02 17.74
N PRO A 200 13.87 -1.57 18.52
CA PRO A 200 15.17 -2.21 18.55
C PRO A 200 15.09 -3.66 19.01
N VAL A 201 15.80 -4.54 18.31
CA VAL A 201 16.01 -5.95 18.67
C VAL A 201 17.49 -6.09 19.01
N PRO A 202 17.86 -6.15 20.30
CA PRO A 202 19.26 -6.21 20.69
C PRO A 202 19.92 -7.45 20.07
N PRO A 203 21.08 -7.29 19.41
CA PRO A 203 21.78 -8.42 18.82
C PRO A 203 22.24 -9.38 19.93
N PRO A 204 22.30 -10.70 19.67
CA PRO A 204 22.70 -11.69 20.67
C PRO A 204 24.12 -11.49 21.22
N ARG A 205 25.02 -10.82 20.49
CA ARG A 205 26.39 -10.48 20.90
C ARG A 205 26.82 -9.14 20.27
N GLY A 206 27.52 -8.31 21.03
CA GLY A 206 27.89 -6.92 20.71
C GLY A 206 28.80 -6.75 19.48
N GLY A 207 28.22 -6.83 18.29
CA GLY A 207 28.87 -6.54 17.03
C GLY A 207 29.07 -5.03 16.81
N ASN A 208 30.19 -4.67 16.22
CA ASN A 208 30.50 -3.30 15.80
C ASN A 208 29.45 -2.82 14.77
N PRO A 209 28.99 -1.56 14.77
CA PRO A 209 27.77 -1.10 14.08
C PRO A 209 27.87 -0.92 12.55
N ALA A 210 28.80 -1.58 11.86
CA ALA A 210 29.04 -1.30 10.45
C ALA A 210 27.99 -1.98 9.53
N GLY A 211 27.35 -1.20 8.66
CA GLY A 211 26.61 -1.68 7.49
C GLY A 211 25.15 -2.06 7.70
N LYS A 212 24.34 -1.10 8.13
CA LYS A 212 22.90 -1.30 8.33
C LYS A 212 22.09 -0.95 7.08
N PHE A 213 21.02 -1.71 6.85
CA PHE A 213 20.01 -1.38 5.86
C PHE A 213 18.63 -1.83 6.33
N THR A 214 17.58 -1.28 5.75
CA THR A 214 16.19 -1.63 6.06
C THR A 214 15.52 -2.32 4.87
N ALA A 215 14.74 -3.36 5.13
CA ALA A 215 13.89 -3.99 4.13
C ALA A 215 12.42 -3.92 4.57
N LEU A 216 11.54 -3.53 3.66
CA LEU A 216 10.09 -3.49 3.85
C LEU A 216 9.43 -4.45 2.86
N THR A 217 8.46 -5.23 3.35
CA THR A 217 7.53 -6.01 2.53
C THR A 217 6.11 -5.58 2.86
N TYR A 218 5.28 -5.47 1.83
CA TYR A 218 3.90 -5.05 2.01
C TYR A 218 3.04 -5.53 0.84
N ASN A 219 2.02 -6.33 1.13
CA ASN A 219 0.91 -6.54 0.21
C ASN A 219 0.02 -5.28 0.25
N LEU A 220 0.12 -4.46 -0.79
CA LEU A 220 -0.54 -3.15 -0.86
C LEU A 220 -2.06 -3.21 -1.11
N LEU A 221 -2.66 -4.41 -1.17
CA LEU A 221 -4.00 -4.68 -1.68
C LEU A 221 -4.15 -4.12 -3.10
N ALA A 222 -4.22 -5.00 -4.10
CA ALA A 222 -4.35 -4.52 -5.47
C ALA A 222 -5.66 -3.72 -5.61
N ASP A 223 -5.60 -2.56 -6.30
CA ASP A 223 -6.77 -1.73 -6.65
C ASP A 223 -7.89 -2.55 -7.29
N LEU A 224 -7.55 -3.70 -7.89
CA LEU A 224 -8.46 -4.73 -8.39
C LEU A 224 -9.57 -5.12 -7.40
N TYR A 225 -9.25 -5.10 -6.11
CA TYR A 225 -10.12 -5.49 -5.01
C TYR A 225 -10.73 -4.28 -4.28
N ALA A 226 -10.33 -3.05 -4.66
CA ALA A 226 -10.94 -1.81 -4.22
C ALA A 226 -12.01 -1.36 -5.23
N SER A 227 -13.08 -0.72 -4.76
CA SER A 227 -14.10 -0.20 -5.68
C SER A 227 -13.59 1.07 -6.35
N GLU A 228 -13.64 1.10 -7.69
CA GLU A 228 -13.51 2.31 -8.55
C GLU A 228 -12.13 3.00 -8.66
N VAL A 229 -11.00 2.27 -8.85
CA VAL A 229 -9.68 2.91 -9.10
C VAL A 229 -8.88 2.22 -10.23
N GLN A 230 -8.05 3.04 -10.90
CA GLN A 230 -7.35 2.85 -12.18
C GLN A 230 -6.52 1.56 -12.33
N SER A 231 -6.56 0.96 -13.52
CA SER A 231 -5.62 -0.08 -13.93
C SER A 231 -4.23 0.55 -14.16
N ASN A 232 -3.18 0.01 -13.51
CA ASN A 232 -1.74 0.40 -13.59
C ASN A 232 -1.19 1.32 -12.48
N HIS A 233 -1.56 1.08 -11.22
CA HIS A 233 -1.01 1.78 -10.04
C HIS A 233 0.53 1.82 -10.00
N PHE A 234 1.21 0.73 -10.41
CA PHE A 234 2.68 0.69 -10.43
C PHE A 234 3.28 1.80 -11.31
N ASP A 235 2.84 1.88 -12.57
CA ASP A 235 3.40 2.81 -13.56
C ASP A 235 2.94 4.26 -13.32
N ASN A 236 1.69 4.44 -12.88
CA ASN A 236 1.08 5.76 -12.76
C ASN A 236 1.33 6.45 -11.41
N PHE A 237 1.63 5.68 -10.35
CA PHE A 237 1.77 6.23 -9.00
C PHE A 237 3.01 5.72 -8.25
N LEU A 238 3.12 4.42 -7.96
CA LEU A 238 4.17 3.91 -7.07
C LEU A 238 5.58 4.17 -7.62
N ALA A 239 5.82 3.87 -8.90
CA ALA A 239 7.13 4.06 -9.50
C ALA A 239 7.51 5.55 -9.61
N PRO A 240 6.66 6.45 -10.15
CA PRO A 240 6.95 7.88 -10.17
C PRO A 240 7.21 8.49 -8.78
N GLU A 241 6.36 8.19 -7.78
CA GLU A 241 6.50 8.78 -6.44
C GLU A 241 7.75 8.27 -5.72
N LEU A 242 8.03 6.97 -5.78
CA LEU A 242 9.25 6.41 -5.17
C LEU A 242 10.51 6.82 -5.95
N GLN A 243 10.41 7.08 -7.25
CA GLN A 243 11.51 7.65 -8.02
C GLN A 243 11.87 9.06 -7.54
N LYS A 244 10.88 9.92 -7.24
CA LYS A 244 11.12 11.24 -6.61
C LYS A 244 11.85 11.09 -5.26
N ALA A 245 11.54 10.03 -4.52
CA ALA A 245 12.23 9.68 -3.28
C ALA A 245 13.60 8.98 -3.48
N GLY A 246 14.12 8.88 -4.70
CA GLY A 246 15.45 8.32 -4.99
C GLY A 246 15.50 6.79 -5.16
N TYR A 247 14.35 6.13 -5.19
CA TYR A 247 14.29 4.70 -5.48
C TYR A 247 14.32 4.45 -6.99
N THR A 248 14.64 3.22 -7.36
CA THR A 248 14.35 2.62 -8.65
C THR A 248 13.67 1.28 -8.39
N ALA A 249 12.97 0.75 -9.38
CA ALA A 249 12.18 -0.46 -9.22
C ALA A 249 12.47 -1.49 -10.30
N ILE A 250 12.28 -2.75 -9.95
CA ILE A 250 11.97 -3.81 -10.90
C ILE A 250 10.55 -4.31 -10.62
N TYR A 251 9.85 -4.69 -11.69
CA TYR A 251 8.49 -5.18 -11.60
C TYR A 251 8.32 -6.41 -12.48
N LYS A 252 7.49 -7.34 -12.01
CA LYS A 252 7.02 -8.51 -12.76
C LYS A 252 5.51 -8.63 -12.57
N ARG A 253 4.79 -8.40 -13.67
CA ARG A 253 3.35 -8.64 -13.79
C ARG A 253 3.07 -10.14 -13.86
N LYS A 254 1.91 -10.54 -13.36
CA LYS A 254 1.27 -11.80 -13.74
C LYS A 254 0.83 -11.74 -15.22
N THR A 255 0.33 -12.83 -15.77
CA THR A 255 -0.06 -12.91 -17.20
C THR A 255 -1.57 -12.88 -17.42
N THR A 256 -2.35 -13.20 -16.39
CA THR A 256 -3.80 -13.29 -16.43
C THR A 256 -4.40 -11.95 -16.06
N GLU A 257 -5.18 -11.39 -16.99
CA GLU A 257 -6.00 -10.21 -16.73
C GLU A 257 -7.22 -10.58 -15.89
N LEU A 258 -7.47 -9.81 -14.83
CA LEU A 258 -8.65 -9.95 -13.99
C LEU A 258 -9.60 -8.78 -14.30
N TYR A 259 -10.87 -9.11 -14.55
CA TYR A 259 -11.90 -8.12 -14.88
C TYR A 259 -12.55 -7.58 -13.60
N THR A 260 -12.57 -6.25 -13.43
CA THR A 260 -13.07 -5.55 -12.22
C THR A 260 -14.40 -4.84 -12.43
N GLY A 261 -15.27 -5.37 -13.29
CA GLY A 261 -16.56 -4.75 -13.60
C GLY A 261 -16.46 -3.47 -14.43
N SER A 262 -15.33 -2.76 -14.40
CA SER A 262 -15.08 -1.48 -15.08
C SER A 262 -13.77 -1.45 -15.88
N SER A 263 -12.76 -2.26 -15.53
CA SER A 263 -11.50 -2.36 -16.26
C SER A 263 -10.86 -3.75 -16.16
N TYR A 264 -9.85 -4.01 -16.98
CA TYR A 264 -8.94 -5.14 -16.79
C TYR A 264 -7.68 -4.64 -16.09
N ALA A 265 -7.27 -5.32 -15.02
CA ALA A 265 -6.01 -5.04 -14.35
C ALA A 265 -5.24 -6.33 -14.09
N ILE A 266 -3.92 -6.20 -14.07
CA ILE A 266 -2.96 -7.28 -13.84
C ILE A 266 -2.14 -6.89 -12.61
N ASP A 267 -2.16 -7.72 -11.56
CA ASP A 267 -1.30 -7.51 -10.40
C ASP A 267 0.10 -8.11 -10.61
N GLY A 268 1.00 -7.92 -9.64
CA GLY A 268 2.38 -8.40 -9.77
C GLY A 268 3.24 -8.11 -8.54
N CYS A 269 4.51 -8.48 -8.62
CA CYS A 269 5.50 -8.22 -7.58
C CYS A 269 6.46 -7.12 -8.02
N ALA A 270 6.68 -6.12 -7.16
CA ALA A 270 7.67 -5.06 -7.36
C ALA A 270 8.76 -5.14 -6.29
N THR A 271 9.97 -4.71 -6.63
CA THR A 271 11.07 -4.54 -5.68
C THR A 271 11.70 -3.17 -5.93
N PHE A 272 11.66 -2.32 -4.91
CA PHE A 272 12.24 -0.97 -4.93
C PHE A 272 13.53 -0.94 -4.14
N PHE A 273 14.54 -0.24 -4.65
CA PHE A 273 15.82 -0.04 -3.96
C PHE A 273 16.39 1.35 -4.24
N LYS A 274 17.10 1.91 -3.26
CA LYS A 274 17.71 3.25 -3.31
C LYS A 274 18.87 3.26 -4.32
N ARG A 275 18.79 4.15 -5.33
CA ARG A 275 19.76 4.22 -6.45
C ARG A 275 21.18 4.62 -6.02
N ASP A 276 21.29 5.34 -4.93
CA ASP A 276 22.55 5.79 -4.31
C ASP A 276 23.16 4.74 -3.37
N LYS A 277 22.39 3.73 -2.96
CA LYS A 277 22.85 2.66 -2.05
C LYS A 277 23.04 1.31 -2.73
N PHE A 278 22.25 1.03 -3.76
CA PHE A 278 22.23 -0.28 -4.41
C PHE A 278 22.19 -0.16 -5.94
N ALA A 279 22.97 -1.01 -6.61
CA ALA A 279 22.88 -1.24 -8.04
C ALA A 279 22.36 -2.64 -8.34
N LEU A 280 21.48 -2.77 -9.34
CA LEU A 280 21.00 -4.07 -9.80
C LEU A 280 22.10 -4.79 -10.59
N VAL A 281 22.52 -5.95 -10.10
CA VAL A 281 23.48 -6.82 -10.79
C VAL A 281 22.75 -7.82 -11.67
N LYS A 282 21.71 -8.46 -11.14
CA LYS A 282 20.96 -9.48 -11.87
C LYS A 282 19.51 -9.55 -11.42
N LYS A 283 18.62 -9.80 -12.39
CA LYS A 283 17.19 -10.03 -12.19
C LYS A 283 16.87 -11.47 -12.59
N TYR A 284 16.09 -12.17 -11.77
CA TYR A 284 15.48 -13.44 -12.13
C TYR A 284 13.98 -13.36 -11.91
N GLU A 285 13.22 -13.91 -12.83
CA GLU A 285 11.76 -13.98 -12.77
C GLU A 285 11.36 -15.45 -12.74
N VAL A 286 10.61 -15.83 -11.71
CA VAL A 286 10.06 -17.18 -11.58
C VAL A 286 8.59 -17.10 -11.93
N GLU A 287 8.21 -17.77 -13.03
CA GLU A 287 6.81 -17.97 -13.39
C GLU A 287 6.43 -19.41 -13.00
N PHE A 288 5.63 -19.56 -11.94
CA PHE A 288 5.25 -20.89 -11.47
C PHE A 288 4.48 -21.68 -12.54
N ASN A 289 3.77 -21.01 -13.45
CA ASN A 289 3.13 -21.67 -14.59
C ASN A 289 4.14 -22.39 -15.50
N LYS A 290 5.32 -21.80 -15.77
CA LYS A 290 6.37 -22.47 -16.56
C LYS A 290 6.90 -23.71 -15.83
N ALA A 291 7.12 -23.61 -14.53
CA ALA A 291 7.55 -24.75 -13.71
C ALA A 291 6.47 -25.85 -13.63
N ALA A 292 5.19 -25.46 -13.59
CA ALA A 292 4.05 -26.37 -13.56
C ALA A 292 3.94 -27.18 -14.86
N LEU A 293 4.16 -26.54 -16.01
CA LEU A 293 4.21 -27.23 -17.31
C LEU A 293 5.29 -28.31 -17.31
N SER A 294 6.50 -28.00 -16.85
CA SER A 294 7.58 -28.98 -16.74
C SER A 294 7.28 -30.11 -15.77
N LEU A 295 6.61 -29.83 -14.64
CA LEU A 295 6.18 -30.89 -13.72
C LEU A 295 5.11 -31.78 -14.37
N SER A 296 4.16 -31.20 -15.11
CA SER A 296 3.05 -31.91 -15.74
C SER A 296 3.50 -32.94 -16.78
N ASP A 297 4.71 -32.80 -17.34
CA ASP A 297 5.29 -33.77 -18.27
C ASP A 297 5.76 -35.05 -17.57
N SER A 298 5.99 -35.00 -16.26
CA SER A 298 6.32 -36.17 -15.43
C SER A 298 5.08 -36.87 -14.84
N ILE A 299 3.90 -36.26 -14.99
CA ILE A 299 2.63 -36.78 -14.48
C ILE A 299 1.98 -37.68 -15.55
N PRO A 300 1.34 -38.80 -15.17
CA PRO A 300 0.59 -39.65 -16.09
C PRO A 300 -0.39 -38.87 -16.97
N ALA A 301 -0.52 -39.29 -18.24
CA ALA A 301 -1.27 -38.55 -19.26
C ALA A 301 -2.77 -38.36 -18.91
N ASP A 302 -3.37 -39.32 -18.22
CA ASP A 302 -4.74 -39.30 -17.71
C ASP A 302 -4.96 -38.23 -16.63
N GLN A 303 -3.91 -37.89 -15.86
CA GLN A 303 -3.97 -36.90 -14.79
C GLN A 303 -3.41 -35.52 -15.20
N LYS A 304 -2.74 -35.41 -16.35
CA LYS A 304 -2.08 -34.18 -16.82
C LYS A 304 -3.02 -32.98 -16.85
N LYS A 305 -4.25 -33.13 -17.35
CA LYS A 305 -5.25 -32.04 -17.38
C LYS A 305 -5.64 -31.57 -15.98
N ALA A 306 -5.84 -32.51 -15.05
CA ALA A 306 -6.16 -32.20 -13.66
C ALA A 306 -4.99 -31.47 -12.97
N ALA A 307 -3.75 -31.92 -13.22
CA ALA A 307 -2.55 -31.26 -12.72
C ALA A 307 -2.38 -29.84 -13.22
N LEU A 308 -2.56 -29.60 -14.52
CA LEU A 308 -2.49 -28.26 -15.08
C LEU A 308 -3.55 -27.33 -14.49
N ASN A 309 -4.81 -27.79 -14.37
CA ASN A 309 -5.88 -27.00 -13.75
C ASN A 309 -5.59 -26.67 -12.27
N ARG A 310 -4.88 -27.56 -11.56
CA ARG A 310 -4.52 -27.39 -10.16
C ARG A 310 -3.29 -26.50 -9.96
N LEU A 311 -2.30 -26.56 -10.85
CA LEU A 311 -1.01 -25.87 -10.71
C LEU A 311 -0.92 -24.52 -11.44
N LEU A 312 -1.63 -24.34 -12.56
CA LEU A 312 -1.60 -23.09 -13.33
C LEU A 312 -2.42 -22.01 -12.60
N LYS A 313 -1.76 -21.29 -11.70
CA LYS A 313 -2.33 -20.22 -10.86
C LYS A 313 -1.73 -18.84 -11.11
N ASP A 314 -0.77 -18.76 -12.02
CA ASP A 314 -0.17 -17.52 -12.51
C ASP A 314 0.54 -16.66 -11.46
N ASN A 315 0.81 -17.24 -10.29
CA ASN A 315 1.69 -16.65 -9.31
C ASN A 315 3.11 -16.50 -9.89
N VAL A 316 3.82 -15.49 -9.40
CA VAL A 316 5.19 -15.18 -9.80
C VAL A 316 6.05 -14.89 -8.57
N ALA A 317 7.35 -15.08 -8.73
CA ALA A 317 8.36 -14.54 -7.80
C ALA A 317 9.38 -13.70 -8.58
N LEU A 318 9.87 -12.66 -7.93
CA LEU A 318 10.84 -11.71 -8.45
C LEU A 318 12.09 -11.73 -7.57
N ILE A 319 13.23 -12.01 -8.17
CA ILE A 319 14.51 -12.12 -7.45
C ILE A 319 15.48 -11.08 -8.01
N ALA A 320 16.04 -10.24 -7.14
CA ALA A 320 17.06 -9.25 -7.44
C ALA A 320 18.36 -9.59 -6.72
N VAL A 321 19.47 -9.62 -7.46
CA VAL A 321 20.80 -9.56 -6.86
C VAL A 321 21.26 -8.11 -6.97
N LEU A 322 21.48 -7.48 -5.82
CA LEU A 322 21.91 -6.09 -5.70
C LEU A 322 23.34 -6.02 -5.17
N GLU A 323 24.10 -5.03 -5.65
CA GLU A 323 25.39 -4.64 -5.12
C GLU A 323 25.23 -3.39 -4.25
N ALA A 324 25.75 -3.41 -3.03
CA ALA A 324 25.83 -2.24 -2.18
C ALA A 324 26.96 -1.31 -2.68
N LEU A 325 26.63 -0.04 -2.93
CA LEU A 325 27.53 0.96 -3.51
C LEU A 325 28.46 1.62 -2.49
N ASP A 326 28.02 1.69 -1.23
CA ASP A 326 28.80 2.19 -0.09
C ASP A 326 28.77 1.13 1.02
N PRO A 327 29.49 0.01 0.84
CA PRO A 327 29.50 -1.05 1.83
C PRO A 327 30.26 -0.58 3.09
N PRO A 328 29.87 -1.07 4.28
CA PRO A 328 30.72 -0.91 5.46
C PRO A 328 32.14 -1.39 5.15
N GLN A 329 33.15 -0.61 5.55
CA GLN A 329 34.55 -1.03 5.48
C GLN A 329 34.77 -2.17 6.47
N LEU A 330 34.47 -3.40 6.04
CA LEU A 330 34.86 -4.62 6.72
C LEU A 330 36.35 -4.84 6.43
N GLU A 331 37.16 -5.06 7.46
CA GLU A 331 38.59 -5.30 7.31
C GLU A 331 38.83 -6.48 6.34
N GLY A 332 39.62 -6.26 5.28
CA GLY A 332 39.92 -7.26 4.26
C GLY A 332 38.91 -7.39 3.10
N ALA A 333 37.79 -6.64 3.11
CA ALA A 333 36.78 -6.72 2.06
C ALA A 333 37.10 -5.83 0.85
N ASN A 334 37.99 -6.31 -0.01
CA ASN A 334 38.18 -5.75 -1.36
C ASN A 334 37.12 -6.27 -2.37
N ARG A 335 35.96 -6.71 -1.87
CA ARG A 335 34.97 -7.50 -2.62
C ARG A 335 33.63 -6.77 -2.66
N ARG A 336 32.99 -6.82 -3.84
CA ARG A 336 31.62 -6.33 -4.06
C ARG A 336 30.69 -6.94 -3.02
N GLN A 337 30.03 -6.12 -2.21
CA GLN A 337 29.05 -6.58 -1.24
C GLN A 337 27.71 -6.81 -1.94
N LEU A 338 27.30 -8.07 -2.05
CA LEU A 338 26.04 -8.44 -2.69
C LEU A 338 24.95 -8.73 -1.66
N ILE A 339 23.70 -8.62 -2.10
CA ILE A 339 22.51 -9.13 -1.40
C ILE A 339 21.51 -9.66 -2.42
N CYS A 340 20.90 -10.81 -2.15
CA CYS A 340 19.85 -11.40 -2.96
C CYS A 340 18.50 -11.16 -2.28
N ILE A 341 17.56 -10.54 -2.97
CA ILE A 341 16.22 -10.22 -2.48
C ILE A 341 15.21 -10.98 -3.32
N ALA A 342 14.43 -11.85 -2.69
CA ALA A 342 13.30 -12.54 -3.32
C ALA A 342 11.99 -11.97 -2.79
N ASN A 343 11.09 -11.59 -3.70
CA ASN A 343 9.72 -11.17 -3.42
C ASN A 343 8.75 -12.12 -4.14
N THR A 344 7.70 -12.58 -3.46
CA THR A 344 6.69 -13.47 -4.06
C THR A 344 5.30 -13.20 -3.51
N HIS A 345 4.29 -13.61 -4.27
CA HIS A 345 2.90 -13.71 -3.81
C HIS A 345 2.38 -15.11 -4.16
N ILE A 346 2.36 -16.00 -3.17
CA ILE A 346 1.96 -17.41 -3.29
C ILE A 346 0.43 -17.52 -3.39
N HIS A 347 -0.06 -18.61 -3.99
CA HIS A 347 -1.49 -18.81 -4.20
C HIS A 347 -2.33 -18.69 -2.92
N ALA A 348 -3.47 -18.00 -2.99
CA ALA A 348 -4.28 -17.67 -1.81
C ALA A 348 -5.22 -18.79 -1.34
N ASN A 349 -5.74 -19.63 -2.26
CA ASN A 349 -6.81 -20.58 -1.92
C ASN A 349 -6.41 -21.52 -0.76
N PRO A 350 -7.12 -21.50 0.39
CA PRO A 350 -6.79 -22.30 1.57
C PRO A 350 -6.90 -23.81 1.36
N GLU A 351 -7.58 -24.27 0.31
CA GLU A 351 -7.75 -25.71 0.00
C GLU A 351 -6.59 -26.28 -0.84
N LEU A 352 -5.70 -25.42 -1.34
CA LEU A 352 -4.60 -25.78 -2.25
C LEU A 352 -3.23 -25.73 -1.56
N ASN A 353 -3.12 -26.27 -0.35
CA ASN A 353 -1.88 -26.26 0.42
C ASN A 353 -0.71 -26.99 -0.27
N ASP A 354 -1.02 -28.05 -1.04
CA ASP A 354 -0.05 -28.74 -1.89
C ASP A 354 0.54 -27.82 -2.98
N VAL A 355 -0.31 -26.99 -3.61
CA VAL A 355 0.14 -26.00 -4.60
C VAL A 355 1.00 -24.92 -3.94
N LYS A 356 0.58 -24.40 -2.77
CA LYS A 356 1.35 -23.40 -2.02
C LYS A 356 2.72 -23.95 -1.63
N LEU A 357 2.76 -25.14 -1.05
CA LEU A 357 4.00 -25.81 -0.67
C LEU A 357 4.90 -26.08 -1.87
N TRP A 358 4.33 -26.52 -2.99
CA TRP A 358 5.08 -26.74 -4.23
C TRP A 358 5.68 -25.42 -4.79
N GLN A 359 4.93 -24.32 -4.78
CA GLN A 359 5.43 -23.00 -5.19
C GLN A 359 6.58 -22.54 -4.29
N VAL A 360 6.40 -22.65 -2.97
CA VAL A 360 7.44 -22.31 -1.97
C VAL A 360 8.69 -23.15 -2.16
N HIS A 361 8.53 -24.47 -2.30
CA HIS A 361 9.64 -25.38 -2.55
C HIS A 361 10.37 -25.03 -3.86
N THR A 362 9.65 -24.75 -4.94
CA THR A 362 10.21 -24.36 -6.24
C THR A 362 11.03 -23.06 -6.14
N LEU A 363 10.53 -22.05 -5.42
CA LEU A 363 11.26 -20.82 -5.14
C LEU A 363 12.56 -21.09 -4.38
N LEU A 364 12.50 -21.86 -3.29
CA LEU A 364 13.66 -22.18 -2.45
C LEU A 364 14.72 -22.96 -3.22
N LYS A 365 14.34 -23.90 -4.09
CA LYS A 365 15.27 -24.60 -5.01
C LYS A 365 15.91 -23.65 -6.01
N GLY A 366 15.19 -22.64 -6.49
CA GLY A 366 15.77 -21.57 -7.31
C GLY A 366 16.82 -20.77 -6.55
N LEU A 367 16.52 -20.38 -5.31
CA LEU A 367 17.43 -19.64 -4.44
C LEU A 367 18.66 -20.44 -4.03
N GLU A 368 18.54 -21.74 -3.77
CA GLU A 368 19.69 -22.64 -3.52
C GLU A 368 20.69 -22.65 -4.68
N LYS A 369 20.20 -22.64 -5.94
CA LYS A 369 21.08 -22.56 -7.10
C LYS A 369 21.86 -21.25 -7.14
N ILE A 370 21.22 -20.15 -6.73
CA ILE A 370 21.90 -18.85 -6.61
C ILE A 370 22.93 -18.90 -5.48
N ALA A 371 22.56 -19.41 -4.31
CA ALA A 371 23.46 -19.56 -3.15
C ALA A 371 24.67 -20.47 -3.46
N ALA A 372 24.49 -21.51 -4.26
CA ALA A 372 25.57 -22.40 -4.69
C ALA A 372 26.55 -21.72 -5.66
N SER A 373 26.09 -20.71 -6.41
CA SER A 373 26.93 -19.96 -7.36
C SER A 373 27.77 -18.87 -6.68
N ALA A 374 27.30 -18.35 -5.56
CA ALA A 374 27.99 -17.35 -4.76
C ALA A 374 27.39 -17.31 -3.35
N ASP A 375 28.25 -17.20 -2.34
CA ASP A 375 27.83 -16.98 -0.96
C ASP A 375 27.30 -15.55 -0.80
N ILE A 376 26.01 -15.36 -1.08
CA ILE A 376 25.31 -14.08 -1.10
C ILE A 376 24.27 -14.08 0.03
N PRO A 377 24.30 -13.10 0.95
CA PRO A 377 23.24 -12.89 1.93
C PRO A 377 21.87 -12.77 1.25
N MET A 378 20.84 -13.44 1.79
CA MET A 378 19.51 -13.44 1.19
C MET A 378 18.44 -12.88 2.11
N LEU A 379 17.51 -12.14 1.51
CA LEU A 379 16.20 -11.81 2.06
C LEU A 379 15.14 -12.48 1.21
N VAL A 380 14.20 -13.16 1.86
CA VAL A 380 13.04 -13.77 1.20
C VAL A 380 11.80 -13.21 1.85
N ALA A 381 11.05 -12.40 1.12
CA ALA A 381 9.90 -11.70 1.64
C ALA A 381 8.70 -11.82 0.72
N GLY A 382 7.52 -11.50 1.24
CA GLY A 382 6.29 -11.46 0.47
C GLY A 382 5.11 -12.07 1.21
N ASP A 383 4.01 -12.21 0.48
CA ASP A 383 2.79 -12.85 0.94
C ASP A 383 2.83 -14.33 0.55
N PHE A 384 2.99 -15.19 1.56
CA PHE A 384 3.07 -16.62 1.37
C PHE A 384 1.71 -17.31 1.45
N ASN A 385 0.64 -16.59 1.82
CA ASN A 385 -0.70 -17.13 2.01
C ASN A 385 -0.71 -18.42 2.85
N SER A 386 0.24 -18.53 3.78
CA SER A 386 0.53 -19.74 4.56
C SER A 386 0.72 -19.34 6.01
N VAL A 387 -0.08 -19.92 6.91
CA VAL A 387 -0.05 -19.58 8.34
C VAL A 387 1.14 -20.23 9.06
N PRO A 388 1.59 -19.68 10.21
CA PRO A 388 2.62 -20.31 11.02
C PRO A 388 2.23 -21.74 11.42
N GLY A 389 3.16 -22.67 11.21
CA GLY A 389 2.96 -24.11 11.42
C GLY A 389 2.39 -24.89 10.24
N SER A 390 2.01 -24.24 9.12
CA SER A 390 1.73 -24.96 7.87
C SER A 390 2.98 -25.67 7.32
N ALA A 391 2.80 -26.56 6.33
CA ALA A 391 3.92 -27.26 5.71
C ALA A 391 4.82 -26.28 4.95
N ALA A 392 4.22 -25.30 4.25
CA ALA A 392 4.95 -24.26 3.53
C ALA A 392 5.77 -23.38 4.49
N HIS A 393 5.17 -22.97 5.61
CA HIS A 393 5.88 -22.26 6.68
C HIS A 393 7.02 -23.10 7.26
N SER A 394 6.75 -24.35 7.62
CA SER A 394 7.76 -25.27 8.17
C SER A 394 8.93 -25.46 7.21
N LEU A 395 8.66 -25.56 5.90
CA LEU A 395 9.73 -25.62 4.91
C LEU A 395 10.59 -24.35 4.97
N LEU A 396 9.99 -23.16 5.02
CA LEU A 396 10.70 -21.88 5.06
C LEU A 396 11.62 -21.73 6.29
N VAL A 397 11.13 -22.04 7.49
CA VAL A 397 11.85 -21.74 8.75
C VAL A 397 12.59 -22.95 9.34
N ASN A 398 12.12 -24.17 9.11
CA ASN A 398 12.75 -25.40 9.63
C ASN A 398 13.61 -26.10 8.58
N ARG A 399 13.58 -25.63 7.31
CA ARG A 399 14.29 -26.17 6.14
C ARG A 399 13.78 -27.51 5.62
N ILE A 400 12.87 -28.16 6.33
CA ILE A 400 12.32 -29.47 5.99
C ILE A 400 10.86 -29.55 6.40
N VAL A 401 10.06 -30.28 5.63
CA VAL A 401 8.71 -30.71 6.05
C VAL A 401 8.78 -32.14 6.56
N GLU A 402 8.30 -32.39 7.77
CA GLU A 402 8.25 -33.74 8.33
C GLU A 402 7.28 -34.62 7.52
N ASN A 403 7.65 -35.89 7.28
CA ASN A 403 6.87 -36.80 6.44
C ASN A 403 5.45 -37.09 6.97
N ASN A 404 5.22 -36.92 8.28
CA ASN A 404 3.94 -37.12 8.94
C ASN A 404 3.09 -35.83 9.03
N HIS A 405 3.53 -34.73 8.43
CA HIS A 405 2.82 -33.46 8.49
C HIS A 405 1.41 -33.59 7.89
N PRO A 406 0.35 -33.11 8.57
CA PRO A 406 -1.05 -33.36 8.16
C PRO A 406 -1.38 -32.82 6.77
N GLU A 407 -0.82 -31.66 6.39
CA GLU A 407 -1.04 -31.08 5.05
C GLU A 407 -0.48 -31.94 3.90
N LEU A 408 0.45 -32.87 4.16
CA LEU A 408 0.96 -33.79 3.13
C LEU A 408 -0.03 -34.92 2.80
N GLN A 409 -1.07 -35.11 3.60
CA GLN A 409 -2.11 -36.11 3.32
C GLN A 409 -3.00 -35.71 2.14
N ASN A 410 -3.10 -34.40 1.87
CA ASN A 410 -3.89 -33.85 0.77
C ASN A 410 -3.01 -33.55 -0.46
N ASP A 411 -2.49 -34.61 -1.09
CA ASP A 411 -1.72 -34.56 -2.34
C ASP A 411 -2.37 -35.45 -3.42
N PRO A 412 -3.53 -35.04 -3.98
CA PRO A 412 -4.33 -35.88 -4.86
C PRO A 412 -3.64 -36.25 -6.18
N LEU A 413 -2.60 -35.51 -6.56
CA LEU A 413 -1.87 -35.68 -7.82
C LEU A 413 -0.41 -36.10 -7.62
N GLY A 414 0.00 -36.37 -6.38
CA GLY A 414 1.37 -36.80 -6.07
C GLY A 414 2.44 -35.75 -6.37
N ILE A 415 2.09 -34.46 -6.43
CA ILE A 415 2.99 -33.38 -6.85
C ILE A 415 4.09 -33.08 -5.81
N LEU A 416 3.91 -33.55 -4.58
CA LEU A 416 4.85 -33.36 -3.47
C LEU A 416 5.79 -34.55 -3.27
N ARG A 417 5.66 -35.62 -4.08
CA ARG A 417 6.41 -36.86 -3.88
C ARG A 417 7.78 -36.86 -4.58
N PRO A 418 8.78 -37.56 -4.00
CA PRO A 418 8.76 -38.13 -2.65
C PRO A 418 8.88 -37.03 -1.59
N ALA A 419 8.14 -37.16 -0.48
CA ALA A 419 8.14 -36.18 0.62
C ALA A 419 9.54 -35.93 1.21
N SER A 420 10.44 -36.93 1.11
CA SER A 420 11.85 -36.80 1.51
C SER A 420 12.64 -35.72 0.73
N LYS A 421 12.11 -35.22 -0.38
CA LYS A 421 12.71 -34.11 -1.14
C LYS A 421 12.21 -32.73 -0.71
N LEU A 422 11.22 -32.64 0.17
CA LEU A 422 10.68 -31.38 0.69
C LEU A 422 11.62 -30.76 1.73
N GLN A 423 12.82 -30.38 1.29
CA GLN A 423 13.86 -29.78 2.12
C GLN A 423 14.77 -28.84 1.33
N HIS A 424 15.48 -27.93 2.01
CA HIS A 424 16.52 -27.07 1.45
C HIS A 424 17.66 -26.79 2.44
N ASN A 425 18.72 -26.13 1.98
CA ASN A 425 19.96 -25.86 2.70
C ASN A 425 20.13 -24.39 3.10
N LEU A 426 19.22 -23.51 2.68
CA LEU A 426 19.22 -22.10 3.09
C LEU A 426 18.91 -21.97 4.58
N HIS A 427 19.76 -21.24 5.32
CA HIS A 427 19.61 -21.02 6.77
C HIS A 427 18.66 -19.85 7.07
N LEU A 428 17.42 -19.94 6.60
CA LEU A 428 16.42 -18.89 6.73
C LEU A 428 15.82 -18.85 8.13
N ALA A 429 15.56 -17.65 8.64
CA ALA A 429 14.72 -17.41 9.81
C ALA A 429 13.89 -16.13 9.62
N SER A 430 12.75 -16.04 10.32
CA SER A 430 11.94 -14.82 10.34
C SER A 430 12.61 -13.71 11.14
N ALA A 431 12.65 -12.52 10.57
CA ALA A 431 13.15 -11.32 11.23
C ALA A 431 12.31 -10.95 12.45
N TYR A 432 11.00 -11.23 12.41
CA TYR A 432 10.09 -10.96 13.52
C TYR A 432 10.23 -12.02 14.62
N ALA A 433 10.57 -13.28 14.30
CA ALA A 433 10.89 -14.29 15.32
C ALA A 433 12.06 -13.89 16.24
N ALA A 434 13.03 -13.12 15.74
CA ALA A 434 14.12 -12.57 16.56
C ALA A 434 13.63 -11.65 17.70
N VAL A 435 12.45 -11.02 17.56
CA VAL A 435 11.82 -10.22 18.63
C VAL A 435 11.51 -11.08 19.84
N HIS A 436 11.00 -12.29 19.61
CA HIS A 436 10.65 -13.22 20.69
C HIS A 436 11.90 -13.67 21.45
N GLU A 437 12.97 -14.00 20.70
CA GLU A 437 14.23 -14.53 21.21
C GLU A 437 15.09 -13.51 21.98
N ALA A 438 14.91 -12.21 21.71
CA ALA A 438 15.69 -11.15 22.34
C ALA A 438 15.49 -11.13 23.87
N ARG A 439 16.56 -11.34 24.65
CA ARG A 439 16.47 -11.51 26.11
C ARG A 439 16.25 -10.19 26.86
N ASP A 440 16.99 -9.16 26.48
CA ASP A 440 16.94 -7.83 27.08
C ASP A 440 16.18 -6.87 26.18
N GLY A 441 15.44 -5.92 26.75
CA GLY A 441 14.83 -4.86 25.97
C GLY A 441 13.93 -3.94 26.77
N GLY A 442 13.87 -2.69 26.31
CA GLY A 442 13.03 -1.65 26.90
C GLY A 442 11.53 -1.90 26.72
N PRO A 443 10.68 -0.98 27.21
CA PRO A 443 9.21 -1.12 27.18
C PRO A 443 8.63 -1.39 25.78
N ALA A 444 9.23 -0.82 24.74
CA ALA A 444 8.81 -1.02 23.36
C ALA A 444 8.98 -2.48 22.89
N LEU A 445 10.10 -3.13 23.23
CA LEU A 445 10.33 -4.54 22.88
C LEU A 445 9.36 -5.46 23.63
N GLN A 446 9.11 -5.18 24.91
CA GLN A 446 8.13 -5.95 25.70
C GLN A 446 6.71 -5.81 25.14
N LYS A 447 6.34 -4.62 24.66
CA LYS A 447 5.08 -4.40 23.95
C LYS A 447 5.02 -5.19 22.65
N GLN A 448 6.08 -5.15 21.85
CA GLN A 448 6.19 -5.90 20.60
C GLN A 448 6.07 -7.42 20.83
N LYS A 449 6.73 -7.98 21.86
CA LYS A 449 6.64 -9.40 22.23
C LYS A 449 5.21 -9.86 22.49
N ARG A 450 4.36 -9.01 23.09
CA ARG A 450 2.94 -9.34 23.32
C ARG A 450 2.11 -9.43 22.04
N ARG A 451 2.63 -8.92 20.91
CA ARG A 451 2.01 -8.98 19.58
C ARG A 451 2.55 -10.14 18.73
N MET A 452 3.39 -10.99 19.32
CA MET A 452 3.89 -12.23 18.74
C MET A 452 3.06 -13.42 19.23
N ASP A 453 2.94 -14.44 18.39
CA ASP A 453 2.42 -15.75 18.74
C ASP A 453 3.46 -16.52 19.58
N PRO A 454 3.09 -17.06 20.75
CA PRO A 454 4.04 -17.73 21.64
C PRO A 454 4.46 -19.13 21.17
N LYS A 455 3.73 -19.75 20.23
CA LYS A 455 4.02 -21.10 19.74
C LYS A 455 4.98 -21.07 18.56
N TYR A 456 4.75 -20.14 17.63
CA TYR A 456 5.51 -20.07 16.38
C TYR A 456 6.48 -18.89 16.31
N HIS A 457 6.39 -17.97 17.28
CA HIS A 457 7.22 -16.76 17.36
C HIS A 457 7.05 -15.80 16.17
N GLU A 458 5.97 -15.95 15.41
CA GLU A 458 5.62 -15.02 14.32
C GLU A 458 4.64 -13.95 14.82
N PRO A 459 4.38 -12.86 14.07
CA PRO A 459 3.32 -11.91 14.42
C PRO A 459 2.00 -12.65 14.68
N LYS A 460 1.14 -12.11 15.56
CA LYS A 460 -0.22 -12.67 15.73
C LYS A 460 -1.04 -12.56 14.44
N PHE A 461 -0.85 -11.47 13.69
CA PHE A 461 -1.45 -11.29 12.39
C PHE A 461 -0.62 -10.34 11.53
N THR A 462 -0.71 -10.55 10.23
CA THR A 462 -0.26 -9.62 9.19
C THR A 462 -1.38 -9.32 8.19
N ASN A 463 -2.43 -10.13 8.16
CA ASN A 463 -3.71 -9.87 7.51
C ASN A 463 -4.83 -9.87 8.57
N MET A 464 -5.77 -8.91 8.46
CA MET A 464 -6.95 -8.87 9.32
C MET A 464 -8.19 -8.43 8.53
N GLY A 465 -8.58 -9.21 7.52
CA GLY A 465 -9.80 -8.99 6.74
C GLY A 465 -11.10 -9.37 7.48
N GLN A 466 -12.24 -9.27 6.80
CA GLN A 466 -13.57 -9.53 7.39
C GLN A 466 -13.82 -10.97 7.84
N GLY A 467 -13.07 -11.95 7.33
CA GLY A 467 -13.28 -13.38 7.59
C GLY A 467 -12.03 -14.16 7.98
N PHE A 468 -10.87 -13.50 8.04
CA PHE A 468 -9.61 -14.13 8.37
C PHE A 468 -8.72 -13.14 9.13
N GLN A 469 -8.06 -13.65 10.17
CA GLN A 469 -7.03 -12.95 10.90
C GLN A 469 -5.88 -13.93 11.12
N GLY A 470 -4.68 -13.55 10.68
CA GLY A 470 -3.51 -14.40 10.83
C GLY A 470 -2.29 -13.85 10.09
N THR A 471 -1.18 -14.55 10.26
CA THR A 471 0.09 -14.18 9.63
C THR A 471 0.24 -14.91 8.31
N LEU A 472 0.39 -14.14 7.24
CA LEU A 472 0.60 -14.61 5.86
C LEU A 472 1.88 -14.03 5.25
N ASP A 473 2.36 -12.91 5.79
CA ASP A 473 3.50 -12.16 5.29
C ASP A 473 4.73 -12.43 6.14
N TYR A 474 5.88 -12.60 5.49
CA TYR A 474 7.13 -12.91 6.17
C TYR A 474 8.29 -12.06 5.62
N VAL A 475 9.26 -11.77 6.48
CA VAL A 475 10.58 -11.24 6.09
C VAL A 475 11.62 -12.21 6.62
N LEU A 476 12.06 -13.12 5.77
CA LEU A 476 13.05 -14.13 6.10
C LEU A 476 14.44 -13.67 5.69
N TYR A 477 15.45 -14.06 6.46
CA TYR A 477 16.85 -13.71 6.19
C TYR A 477 17.77 -14.91 6.42
N THR A 478 18.92 -14.92 5.74
CA THR A 478 19.98 -15.90 5.98
C THR A 478 20.73 -15.62 7.29
N THR A 479 20.49 -16.46 8.29
CA THR A 479 21.02 -16.29 9.66
C THR A 479 22.53 -16.41 9.76
N ASN A 480 23.21 -17.04 8.80
CA ASN A 480 24.66 -17.13 8.77
C ASN A 480 25.35 -15.82 8.32
N SER A 481 24.62 -14.89 7.71
CA SER A 481 25.20 -13.68 7.11
C SER A 481 24.54 -12.36 7.51
N LEU A 482 23.32 -12.38 8.05
CA LEU A 482 22.60 -11.19 8.50
C LEU A 482 22.14 -11.32 9.95
N VAL A 483 21.93 -10.18 10.61
CA VAL A 483 21.33 -10.05 11.95
C VAL A 483 20.27 -8.96 11.92
N PRO A 484 19.03 -9.23 12.35
CA PRO A 484 18.02 -8.20 12.53
C PRO A 484 18.37 -7.35 13.77
N THR A 485 18.38 -6.03 13.61
CA THR A 485 18.70 -5.06 14.67
C THR A 485 17.48 -4.27 15.13
N ALA A 486 16.41 -4.24 14.34
CA ALA A 486 15.14 -3.64 14.71
C ALA A 486 14.00 -4.14 13.83
N THR A 487 12.76 -4.09 14.31
CA THR A 487 11.55 -4.40 13.53
C THR A 487 10.51 -3.29 13.68
N LEU A 488 9.71 -3.05 12.63
CA LEU A 488 8.62 -2.08 12.69
C LEU A 488 7.53 -2.57 13.63
N GLU A 489 7.10 -1.71 14.54
CA GLU A 489 6.11 -1.98 15.57
C GLU A 489 4.87 -2.66 14.95
N LEU A 490 4.43 -3.81 15.45
CA LEU A 490 3.20 -4.44 14.99
C LEU A 490 1.99 -3.70 15.58
N PRO A 491 0.84 -3.58 14.91
CA PRO A 491 -0.40 -3.18 15.56
C PRO A 491 -0.94 -4.31 16.45
N ASP A 492 -1.77 -3.97 17.43
CA ASP A 492 -2.65 -4.90 18.14
C ASP A 492 -4.08 -4.78 17.59
N GLU A 493 -4.97 -5.72 17.90
CA GLU A 493 -6.36 -5.67 17.43
C GLU A 493 -7.08 -4.37 17.86
N SER A 494 -6.77 -3.88 19.07
CA SER A 494 -7.30 -2.62 19.59
C SER A 494 -6.77 -1.38 18.87
N ASP A 495 -5.64 -1.48 18.16
CA ASP A 495 -5.11 -0.40 17.33
C ASP A 495 -5.86 -0.31 15.98
N ILE A 496 -6.65 -1.34 15.62
CA ILE A 496 -7.32 -1.44 14.32
C ILE A 496 -8.85 -1.44 14.43
N LYS A 497 -9.42 -2.22 15.35
CA LYS A 497 -10.88 -2.33 15.53
C LYS A 497 -11.39 -1.10 16.29
N ASP A 498 -12.19 -0.26 15.63
CA ASP A 498 -12.89 0.83 16.32
C ASP A 498 -13.90 0.23 17.32
N THR A 499 -13.88 0.72 18.56
CA THR A 499 -14.88 0.46 19.62
C THR A 499 -16.34 0.58 19.16
N ARG A 500 -16.63 1.35 18.11
CA ARG A 500 -17.98 1.55 17.56
C ARG A 500 -18.40 0.51 16.53
N ASN A 501 -17.46 -0.23 15.93
CA ASN A 501 -17.75 -1.29 14.97
C ASN A 501 -16.78 -2.45 15.14
N SER A 502 -17.08 -3.35 16.09
CA SER A 502 -16.30 -4.55 16.38
C SER A 502 -16.19 -5.55 15.21
N LYS A 503 -16.93 -5.33 14.12
CA LYS A 503 -16.83 -6.11 12.87
C LYS A 503 -15.90 -5.48 11.82
N ALA A 504 -15.37 -4.27 12.05
CA ALA A 504 -14.48 -3.60 11.11
C ALA A 504 -13.06 -4.18 11.17
N GLY A 505 -12.68 -4.94 10.15
CA GLY A 505 -11.30 -5.33 9.88
C GLY A 505 -10.54 -4.28 9.07
N LEU A 506 -9.52 -4.73 8.36
CA LEU A 506 -8.78 -3.99 7.35
C LEU A 506 -9.31 -4.33 5.93
N PRO A 507 -9.15 -3.44 4.92
CA PRO A 507 -8.71 -2.04 5.04
C PRO A 507 -9.76 -1.18 5.77
N ASN A 508 -9.36 0.01 6.22
CA ASN A 508 -10.26 0.98 6.84
C ASN A 508 -9.79 2.43 6.60
N GLU A 509 -10.48 3.43 7.17
CA GLU A 509 -10.18 4.85 6.96
C GLU A 509 -8.73 5.26 7.30
N THR A 510 -8.02 4.48 8.12
CA THR A 510 -6.65 4.77 8.56
C THR A 510 -5.60 3.82 7.99
N TRP A 511 -6.02 2.71 7.37
CA TRP A 511 -5.17 1.66 6.83
C TRP A 511 -5.59 1.29 5.40
N SER A 512 -4.69 1.47 4.44
CA SER A 512 -4.97 1.34 3.01
C SER A 512 -4.98 -0.09 2.45
N SER A 513 -4.68 -1.11 3.26
CA SER A 513 -4.64 -2.52 2.85
C SER A 513 -5.22 -3.41 3.94
N ASP A 514 -5.72 -4.59 3.57
CA ASP A 514 -6.09 -5.66 4.49
C ASP A 514 -4.87 -6.33 5.16
N HIS A 515 -3.68 -6.05 4.65
CA HIS A 515 -2.39 -6.44 5.21
C HIS A 515 -1.69 -5.32 5.98
N ILE A 516 -0.75 -5.71 6.83
CA ILE A 516 0.14 -4.86 7.61
C ILE A 516 1.54 -4.91 7.02
N ALA A 517 2.10 -3.74 6.70
CA ALA A 517 3.49 -3.65 6.26
C ALA A 517 4.45 -4.20 7.32
N LEU A 518 5.40 -5.05 6.91
CA LEU A 518 6.48 -5.54 7.75
C LEU A 518 7.78 -4.85 7.32
N LEU A 519 8.57 -4.40 8.30
CA LEU A 519 9.88 -3.81 8.04
C LEU A 519 10.86 -4.27 9.10
N ALA A 520 12.07 -4.60 8.67
CA ALA A 520 13.17 -4.92 9.56
C ALA A 520 14.44 -4.17 9.15
N GLU A 521 15.20 -3.71 10.14
CA GLU A 521 16.58 -3.26 9.99
C GLU A 521 17.50 -4.47 10.16
N PHE A 522 18.45 -4.62 9.24
CA PHE A 522 19.43 -5.68 9.25
C PHE A 522 20.84 -5.10 9.27
N GLN A 523 21.74 -5.92 9.76
CA GLN A 523 23.18 -5.71 9.70
C GLN A 523 23.87 -6.95 9.13
N TYR A 524 24.92 -6.74 8.35
CA TYR A 524 25.81 -7.82 7.91
C TYR A 524 26.62 -8.39 9.08
N LYS A 525 26.74 -9.72 9.15
CA LYS A 525 27.69 -10.36 10.06
C LYS A 525 29.11 -10.13 9.55
N GLN A 526 30.01 -9.77 10.46
CA GLN A 526 31.45 -9.86 10.17
C GLN A 526 31.78 -11.36 10.14
N THR A 527 32.23 -11.84 8.98
CA THR A 527 32.67 -13.24 8.78
C THR A 527 34.07 -13.44 9.33
#